data_AF-A0A817ZAZ4-F1
#
_entry.id   AF-A0A817ZAZ4-F1
#
_cell.length_a   1.000
_cell.length_b   1.000
_cell.length_c   1.000
_cell.angle_alpha   90.00
_cell.angle_beta   90.00
_cell.angle_gamma   90.00
#
_symmetry.space_group_name_H-M   'P 1'
#
loop_
_entity.id
_entity.type
_entity.pdbx_description
1 polymer ?
#
loop_
_entity_poly.entity_id
_entity_poly.type
_entity_poly.pdbx_seq_one_letter_code
_entity_poly.pdbx_strand_id
1 'polypeptide(L)'
;MPTNNIVIEDKEINGTPTMMGSLSYETRRSMEPKSPSPPIRLSSRSNNSPTRTPTTPLPSESRTSLKSSLLTTYQTNMERTIRWIHKLEDELDKQDKIVTNDLKIVKEQFQIHENFMINLTKDQSQIGQVLEEGNRLLLKSTNIELQPREENEIKEQMKILNRQWESLRSKALDRQST
;
A
#
# COMPACT_ATOMS: atom_id res chain seq x y z
N MET A 1 0.92 -39.65 36.59
CA MET A 1 1.72 -39.60 35.35
C MET A 1 0.77 -39.71 34.16
N PRO A 2 0.94 -38.96 33.05
CA PRO A 2 1.85 -37.85 32.80
C PRO A 2 1.14 -36.51 32.50
N THR A 3 1.94 -35.47 32.62
CA THR A 3 1.78 -34.05 32.29
C THR A 3 1.75 -33.86 30.78
N ASN A 4 0.82 -33.07 30.23
CA ASN A 4 0.95 -32.54 28.87
C ASN A 4 1.12 -31.02 28.93
N ASN A 5 2.40 -30.62 28.98
CA ASN A 5 2.87 -29.29 28.61
C ASN A 5 2.53 -29.06 27.13
N ILE A 6 1.65 -28.10 26.83
CA ILE A 6 1.64 -27.48 25.51
C ILE A 6 2.66 -26.35 25.57
N VAL A 7 3.82 -26.61 24.98
CA VAL A 7 4.83 -25.62 24.65
C VAL A 7 4.17 -24.66 23.65
N ILE A 8 3.91 -23.42 24.04
CA ILE A 8 3.60 -22.35 23.10
C ILE A 8 4.94 -21.91 22.53
N GLU A 9 5.24 -22.41 21.34
CA GLU A 9 6.37 -22.01 20.53
C GLU A 9 6.09 -20.60 20.00
N ASP A 10 6.87 -19.61 20.44
CA ASP A 10 6.88 -18.25 19.91
C ASP A 10 7.27 -18.29 18.42
N LYS A 11 6.27 -18.37 17.55
CA LYS A 11 6.46 -18.26 16.11
C LYS A 11 6.38 -16.78 15.72
N GLU A 12 7.55 -16.27 15.32
CA GLU A 12 7.77 -14.99 14.67
C GLU A 12 6.62 -14.60 13.71
N ILE A 13 5.92 -13.52 14.06
CA ILE A 13 4.93 -12.84 13.22
C ILE A 13 5.66 -11.99 12.17
N ASN A 14 6.41 -12.64 11.29
CA ASN A 14 6.88 -12.04 10.05
C ASN A 14 5.83 -12.24 8.95
N GLY A 15 4.68 -11.58 9.12
CA GLY A 15 3.63 -11.51 8.12
C GLY A 15 4.04 -10.57 6.98
N THR A 16 4.61 -11.13 5.91
CA THR A 16 4.69 -10.45 4.61
C THR A 16 3.27 -10.07 4.14
N PRO A 17 3.02 -8.86 3.61
CA PRO A 17 1.71 -8.51 3.10
C PRO A 17 1.36 -9.38 1.90
N THR A 18 0.30 -10.19 2.02
CA THR A 18 -0.27 -10.95 0.92
C THR A 18 -0.88 -9.99 -0.10
N MET A 19 -0.09 -9.63 -1.12
CA MET A 19 -0.57 -9.06 -2.38
C MET A 19 -1.27 -10.19 -3.16
N MET A 20 -2.61 -10.23 -3.11
CA MET A 20 -3.41 -11.14 -3.92
C MET A 20 -4.00 -10.42 -5.11
N GLY A 21 -3.71 -10.91 -6.33
CA GLY A 21 -4.59 -10.73 -7.47
C GLY A 21 -3.98 -10.44 -8.85
N SER A 22 -2.80 -10.94 -9.20
CA SER A 22 -2.37 -10.94 -10.61
C SER A 22 -3.16 -12.00 -11.39
N LEU A 23 -4.11 -11.58 -12.23
CA LEU A 23 -4.71 -12.41 -13.27
C LEU A 23 -3.65 -12.74 -14.33
N SER A 24 -2.97 -13.87 -14.16
CA SER A 24 -2.09 -14.45 -15.18
C SER A 24 -2.94 -15.17 -16.23
N TYR A 25 -3.01 -14.60 -17.43
CA TYR A 25 -3.37 -15.35 -18.63
C TYR A 25 -2.09 -15.95 -19.22
N GLU A 26 -1.84 -17.22 -18.95
CA GLU A 26 -0.96 -18.03 -19.79
C GLU A 26 -1.73 -18.46 -21.04
N THR A 27 -1.09 -18.40 -22.22
CA THR A 27 -1.18 -19.40 -23.32
C THR A 27 -0.77 -18.77 -24.66
N ARG A 28 0.51 -18.95 -25.07
CA ARG A 28 0.87 -19.81 -26.22
C ARG A 28 2.37 -19.85 -26.49
N ARG A 29 2.86 -21.08 -26.51
CA ARG A 29 4.18 -21.54 -26.96
C ARG A 29 4.28 -21.47 -28.49
N SER A 30 5.51 -21.25 -28.96
CA SER A 30 6.07 -21.60 -30.28
C SER A 30 5.97 -20.53 -31.39
N MET A 31 7.11 -19.96 -31.77
CA MET A 31 7.88 -20.34 -32.98
C MET A 31 8.94 -19.26 -33.27
N GLU A 32 10.21 -19.63 -33.11
CA GLU A 32 11.38 -18.88 -33.57
C GLU A 32 11.64 -19.20 -35.06
N PRO A 33 11.88 -18.18 -35.90
CA PRO A 33 12.69 -18.35 -37.09
C PRO A 33 14.03 -17.61 -36.93
N LYS A 34 15.11 -18.40 -36.95
CA LYS A 34 16.50 -17.95 -37.15
C LYS A 34 16.60 -17.09 -38.42
N SER A 35 17.35 -15.99 -38.32
CA SER A 35 17.92 -15.31 -39.48
C SER A 35 19.36 -14.83 -39.17
N PRO A 36 20.25 -14.77 -40.18
CA PRO A 36 21.68 -15.04 -40.04
C PRO A 36 22.53 -13.81 -39.74
N SER A 37 23.66 -14.02 -39.05
CA SER A 37 24.73 -13.02 -38.87
C SER A 37 25.51 -12.80 -40.18
N PRO A 38 25.91 -11.56 -40.52
CA PRO A 38 26.97 -11.29 -41.50
C PRO A 38 28.36 -11.11 -40.83
N PRO A 39 29.47 -11.22 -41.62
CA PRO A 39 30.83 -11.32 -41.08
C PRO A 39 31.56 -9.97 -40.90
N ILE A 40 32.67 -10.08 -40.17
CA ILE A 40 33.62 -9.12 -39.61
C ILE A 40 34.05 -7.95 -40.52
N ARG A 41 34.21 -6.75 -39.92
CA ARG A 41 35.29 -5.81 -40.26
C ARG A 41 35.93 -5.20 -39.00
N LEU A 42 37.21 -5.50 -38.79
CA LEU A 42 38.12 -4.69 -37.96
C LEU A 42 38.41 -3.38 -38.71
N SER A 43 38.24 -2.25 -38.05
CA SER A 43 39.01 -1.04 -38.37
C SER A 43 39.08 -0.09 -37.18
N SER A 44 40.33 0.19 -36.79
CA SER A 44 40.87 1.45 -36.29
C SER A 44 40.33 2.04 -34.98
N ARG A 45 41.13 1.80 -33.93
CA ARG A 45 41.75 2.81 -33.05
C ARG A 45 41.22 4.25 -33.21
N SER A 46 40.55 4.75 -32.18
CA SER A 46 40.63 6.17 -31.82
C SER A 46 40.71 6.26 -30.30
N ASN A 47 41.82 6.81 -29.82
CA ASN A 47 42.04 7.13 -28.43
C ASN A 47 41.03 8.20 -28.01
N ASN A 48 40.33 8.01 -26.89
CA ASN A 48 40.17 9.01 -25.84
C ASN A 48 39.29 8.51 -24.68
N SER A 49 39.88 8.47 -23.50
CA SER A 49 39.23 8.56 -22.19
C SER A 49 40.29 9.10 -21.23
N PRO A 50 39.95 9.89 -20.19
CA PRO A 50 38.66 9.88 -19.49
C PRO A 50 38.14 11.30 -19.15
N THR A 51 37.00 11.72 -19.69
CA THR A 51 36.27 12.84 -19.07
C THR A 51 35.38 12.26 -17.98
N ARG A 52 35.94 12.13 -16.77
CA ARG A 52 35.17 11.96 -15.54
C ARG A 52 34.28 13.20 -15.43
N THR A 53 32.99 13.05 -15.73
CA THR A 53 32.00 14.01 -15.26
C THR A 53 32.09 14.04 -13.73
N PRO A 54 32.28 15.20 -13.09
CA PRO A 54 31.98 15.28 -11.68
C PRO A 54 30.46 15.13 -11.59
N THR A 55 30.01 13.96 -11.13
CA THR A 55 28.67 13.82 -10.58
C THR A 55 28.62 14.78 -9.40
N THR A 56 28.24 16.02 -9.65
CA THR A 56 28.04 17.03 -8.62
C THR A 56 26.89 16.50 -7.79
N PRO A 57 27.10 16.13 -6.51
CA PRO A 57 26.00 15.77 -5.64
C PRO A 57 25.05 16.96 -5.61
N LEU A 58 23.73 16.73 -5.75
CA LEU A 58 22.76 17.82 -5.56
C LEU A 58 23.07 18.55 -4.25
N PRO A 59 22.95 19.90 -4.20
CA PRO A 59 23.12 20.66 -2.98
C PRO A 59 22.28 20.05 -1.85
N SER A 60 22.86 19.92 -0.67
CA SER A 60 22.20 19.38 0.53
C SER A 60 20.89 20.10 0.84
N GLU A 61 20.80 21.40 0.54
CA GLU A 61 19.58 22.21 0.64
C GLU A 61 18.46 21.70 -0.29
N SER A 62 18.79 21.34 -1.53
CA SER A 62 17.83 20.77 -2.48
C SER A 62 17.32 19.40 -2.02
N ARG A 63 18.20 18.56 -1.46
CA ARG A 63 17.81 17.24 -0.90
C ARG A 63 16.92 17.39 0.33
N THR A 64 17.20 18.37 1.18
CA THR A 64 16.40 18.67 2.37
C THR A 64 15.02 19.21 1.99
N SER A 65 14.96 20.10 0.99
CA SER A 65 13.71 20.61 0.43
C SER A 65 12.85 19.49 -0.18
N LEU A 66 13.45 18.61 -0.99
CA LEU A 66 12.76 17.46 -1.57
C LEU A 66 12.22 16.50 -0.50
N LYS A 67 13.03 16.18 0.52
CA LYS A 67 12.61 15.37 1.68
C LYS A 67 11.38 16.00 2.35
N SER A 68 11.45 17.29 2.66
CA SER A 68 10.37 18.00 3.37
C SER A 68 9.07 18.01 2.57
N SER A 69 9.16 18.21 1.26
CA SER A 69 8.00 18.19 0.36
C SER A 69 7.33 16.82 0.30
N LEU A 70 8.13 15.76 0.16
CA LEU A 70 7.62 14.37 0.10
C LEU A 70 7.01 13.93 1.44
N LEU A 71 7.65 14.28 2.56
CA LEU A 71 7.11 13.99 3.89
C LEU A 71 5.80 14.77 4.13
N THR A 72 5.74 16.04 3.74
CA THR A 72 4.52 16.86 3.87
C THR A 72 3.38 16.28 3.04
N THR A 73 3.67 15.84 1.82
CA THR A 73 2.68 15.20 0.94
C THR A 73 2.13 13.92 1.57
N TYR A 74 3.02 13.04 2.02
CA TYR A 74 2.64 11.80 2.71
C TYR A 74 1.81 12.08 3.98
N GLN A 75 2.24 13.00 4.84
CA GLN A 75 1.52 13.34 6.07
C GLN A 75 0.13 13.91 5.76
N THR A 76 0.03 14.79 4.76
CA THR A 76 -1.26 15.36 4.34
C THR A 76 -2.21 14.27 3.84
N ASN A 77 -1.71 13.34 3.01
CA ASN A 77 -2.51 12.24 2.49
C ASN A 77 -2.89 11.25 3.60
N MET A 78 -1.96 10.91 4.49
CA MET A 78 -2.19 10.04 5.65
C MET A 78 -3.30 10.60 6.55
N GLU A 79 -3.21 11.86 6.95
CA GLU A 79 -4.24 12.50 7.77
C GLU A 79 -5.60 12.55 7.08
N ARG A 80 -5.61 12.89 5.78
CA ARG A 80 -6.85 12.92 4.99
C ARG A 80 -7.50 11.54 4.99
N THR A 81 -6.74 10.48 4.77
CA THR A 81 -7.24 9.10 4.76
C THR A 81 -7.72 8.67 6.13
N ILE A 82 -6.98 8.98 7.21
CA ILE A 82 -7.42 8.67 8.59
C ILE A 82 -8.74 9.38 8.91
N ARG A 83 -8.86 10.68 8.62
CA ARG A 83 -10.12 11.43 8.84
C ARG A 83 -11.27 10.86 8.01
N TRP A 84 -10.98 10.40 6.80
CA TRP A 84 -11.98 9.74 5.96
C TRP A 84 -12.42 8.39 6.56
N ILE A 85 -11.50 7.57 7.09
CA ILE A 85 -11.85 6.34 7.82
C ILE A 85 -12.74 6.67 9.02
N HIS A 86 -12.37 7.65 9.85
CA HIS A 86 -13.18 8.07 11.00
C HIS A 86 -14.59 8.51 10.58
N LYS A 87 -14.70 9.25 9.47
CA LYS A 87 -16.01 9.63 8.93
C LYS A 87 -16.84 8.40 8.54
N LEU A 88 -16.23 7.41 7.89
CA LEU A 88 -16.93 6.18 7.54
C LEU A 88 -17.31 5.34 8.76
N GLU A 89 -16.47 5.30 9.78
CA GLU A 89 -16.80 4.67 11.07
C GLU A 89 -18.03 5.35 11.69
N ASP A 90 -18.07 6.68 11.73
CA ASP A 90 -19.23 7.44 12.21
C ASP A 90 -20.49 7.20 11.37
N GLU A 91 -20.36 7.08 10.04
CA GLU A 91 -21.49 6.76 9.14
C GLU A 91 -21.99 5.33 9.35
N LEU A 92 -21.10 4.38 9.62
CA LEU A 92 -21.46 2.99 9.90
C LEU A 92 -22.12 2.85 11.28
N ASP A 93 -21.61 3.55 12.30
CA ASP A 93 -22.15 3.52 13.66
C ASP A 93 -23.55 4.15 13.74
N LYS A 94 -23.88 5.10 12.86
CA LYS A 94 -25.24 5.68 12.73
C LYS A 94 -26.25 4.74 12.06
N GLN A 95 -25.79 3.70 11.38
CA GLN A 95 -26.67 2.71 10.78
C GLN A 95 -27.14 1.73 11.86
N ASP A 96 -28.10 2.18 12.68
CA ASP A 96 -28.66 1.44 13.81
C ASP A 96 -28.92 -0.05 13.52
N LYS A 97 -28.82 -0.87 14.58
CA LYS A 97 -29.23 -2.28 14.52
C LYS A 97 -30.72 -2.35 14.14
N ILE A 98 -31.06 -3.28 13.27
CA ILE A 98 -32.44 -3.51 12.85
C ILE A 98 -33.22 -4.08 14.05
N VAL A 99 -34.01 -3.25 14.73
CA VAL A 99 -34.91 -3.67 15.83
C VAL A 99 -36.39 -3.52 15.43
N THR A 100 -36.68 -3.54 14.12
CA THR A 100 -38.04 -3.35 13.60
C THR A 100 -38.48 -4.48 12.69
N ASN A 101 -39.77 -4.85 12.78
CA ASN A 101 -40.42 -5.81 11.88
C ASN A 101 -40.99 -5.14 10.62
N ASP A 102 -40.79 -3.84 10.43
CA ASP A 102 -41.25 -3.12 9.23
C ASP A 102 -40.30 -3.36 8.05
N LEU A 103 -40.78 -4.14 7.06
CA LEU A 103 -40.06 -4.47 5.84
C LEU A 103 -39.59 -3.21 5.08
N LYS A 104 -40.35 -2.11 5.12
CA LYS A 104 -39.99 -0.87 4.42
C LYS A 104 -38.72 -0.26 5.03
N ILE A 105 -38.64 -0.22 6.36
CA ILE A 105 -37.49 0.31 7.09
C ILE A 105 -36.27 -0.59 6.88
N VAL A 106 -36.45 -1.91 6.93
CA VAL A 106 -35.38 -2.89 6.65
C VAL A 106 -34.81 -2.69 5.25
N LYS A 107 -35.66 -2.49 4.25
CA LYS A 107 -35.23 -2.28 2.86
C LYS A 107 -34.47 -0.95 2.69
N GLU A 108 -34.94 0.12 3.31
CA GLU A 108 -34.24 1.41 3.29
C GLU A 108 -32.86 1.31 3.94
N GLN A 109 -32.75 0.62 5.07
CA GLN A 109 -31.49 0.34 5.75
C GLN A 109 -30.52 -0.51 4.92
N PHE A 110 -31.04 -1.48 4.17
CA PHE A 110 -30.24 -2.27 3.23
C PHE A 110 -29.67 -1.39 2.11
N GLN A 111 -30.48 -0.51 1.52
CA GLN A 111 -30.02 0.41 0.47
C GLN A 111 -28.99 1.42 0.98
N ILE A 112 -29.15 1.93 2.20
CA ILE A 112 -28.16 2.79 2.86
C ILE A 112 -26.83 2.02 3.00
N HIS A 113 -26.90 0.76 3.43
CA HIS A 113 -25.72 -0.07 3.61
C HIS A 113 -25.04 -0.47 2.29
N GLU A 114 -25.83 -0.75 1.26
CA GLU A 114 -25.34 -1.08 -0.08
C GLU A 114 -24.55 0.11 -0.67
N ASN A 115 -25.11 1.33 -0.57
CA ASN A 115 -24.41 2.54 -0.98
C ASN A 115 -23.13 2.77 -0.16
N PHE A 116 -23.16 2.48 1.14
CA PHE A 116 -21.96 2.53 1.98
C PHE A 116 -20.88 1.57 1.46
N MET A 117 -21.22 0.31 1.13
CA MET A 117 -20.28 -0.69 0.61
C MET A 117 -19.70 -0.32 -0.77
N ILE A 118 -20.50 0.30 -1.64
CA ILE A 118 -20.03 0.84 -2.93
C ILE A 118 -19.00 1.95 -2.70
N ASN A 119 -19.31 2.89 -1.81
CA ASN A 119 -18.40 4.00 -1.48
C ASN A 119 -17.11 3.49 -0.82
N LEU A 120 -17.22 2.51 0.08
CA LEU A 120 -16.08 1.86 0.72
C LEU A 120 -15.12 1.25 -0.31
N THR A 121 -15.65 0.59 -1.34
CA THR A 121 -14.84 -0.04 -2.40
C THR A 121 -14.19 0.99 -3.32
N LYS A 122 -14.91 2.07 -3.66
CA LYS A 122 -14.40 3.16 -4.49
C LYS A 122 -13.15 3.81 -3.87
N ASP A 123 -13.20 4.04 -2.57
CA ASP A 123 -12.16 4.77 -1.86
C ASP A 123 -11.02 3.87 -1.33
N GLN A 124 -11.15 2.54 -1.42
CA GLN A 124 -10.08 1.57 -1.08
C GLN A 124 -8.74 1.90 -1.77
N SER A 125 -8.79 2.39 -3.01
CA SER A 125 -7.60 2.77 -3.77
C SER A 125 -6.76 3.86 -3.09
N GLN A 126 -7.39 4.76 -2.32
CA GLN A 126 -6.70 5.85 -1.62
C GLN A 126 -5.83 5.32 -0.47
N ILE A 127 -6.29 4.28 0.23
CA ILE A 127 -5.52 3.62 1.30
C ILE A 127 -4.27 2.96 0.71
N GLY A 128 -4.42 2.27 -0.42
CA GLY A 128 -3.30 1.65 -1.13
C GLY A 128 -2.24 2.68 -1.54
N GLN A 129 -2.66 3.82 -2.09
CA GLN A 129 -1.76 4.91 -2.48
C GLN A 129 -0.98 5.46 -1.29
N VAL A 130 -1.61 5.71 -0.14
CA VAL A 130 -0.92 6.21 1.06
C VAL A 130 0.11 5.21 1.59
N LEU A 131 -0.22 3.91 1.56
CA LEU A 131 0.72 2.86 1.97
C LEU A 131 1.91 2.76 1.01
N GLU A 132 1.67 2.88 -0.29
CA GLU A 132 2.73 2.91 -1.30
C GLU A 132 3.64 4.14 -1.14
N GLU A 133 3.06 5.32 -0.91
CA GLU A 133 3.80 6.54 -0.62
C GLU A 133 4.70 6.40 0.62
N GLY A 134 4.18 5.81 1.70
CA GLY A 134 4.95 5.50 2.90
C GLY A 134 6.09 4.52 2.63
N ASN A 135 5.84 3.43 1.90
CA ASN A 135 6.88 2.47 1.51
C ASN A 135 7.97 3.12 0.65
N ARG A 136 7.60 4.02 -0.26
CA ARG A 136 8.56 4.78 -1.08
C ARG A 136 9.45 5.67 -0.22
N LEU A 137 8.93 6.30 0.82
CA LEU A 137 9.74 7.08 1.76
C LEU A 137 10.74 6.20 2.54
N LEU A 138 10.34 4.98 2.90
CA LEU A 138 11.19 4.02 3.62
C LEU A 138 12.27 3.36 2.73
N LEU A 139 12.13 3.46 1.41
CA LEU A 139 13.10 2.92 0.46
C LEU A 139 14.36 3.78 0.41
N LYS A 140 15.50 3.15 0.75
CA LYS A 140 16.84 3.76 0.67
C LYS A 140 17.22 4.26 -0.74
N SER A 141 16.51 3.81 -1.78
CA SER A 141 16.72 4.20 -3.18
C SER A 141 16.33 5.66 -3.47
N THR A 142 15.56 6.30 -2.59
CA THR A 142 15.15 7.70 -2.78
C THR A 142 16.28 8.70 -2.53
N ASN A 143 17.46 8.25 -2.05
CA ASN A 143 18.57 9.11 -1.62
C ASN A 143 18.14 10.17 -0.57
N ILE A 144 17.03 9.92 0.13
CA ILE A 144 16.52 10.72 1.22
C ILE A 144 16.93 10.03 2.52
N GLU A 145 17.62 10.76 3.38
CA GLU A 145 18.03 10.26 4.68
C GLU A 145 16.94 10.58 5.69
N LEU A 146 16.20 9.54 6.11
CA LEU A 146 15.24 9.62 7.19
C LEU A 146 15.95 9.38 8.51
N GLN A 147 15.57 10.17 9.52
CA GLN A 147 15.98 9.92 10.89
C GLN A 147 15.25 8.68 11.41
N PRO A 148 15.85 7.89 12.32
CA PRO A 148 15.20 6.71 12.88
C PRO A 148 13.81 6.98 13.45
N ARG A 149 13.59 8.17 14.02
CA ARG A 149 12.29 8.62 14.51
C ARG A 149 11.26 8.76 13.40
N GLU A 150 11.64 9.40 12.28
CA GLU A 150 10.75 9.61 11.12
C GLU A 150 10.39 8.27 10.47
N GLU A 151 11.36 7.37 10.30
CA GLU A 151 11.09 6.02 9.78
C GLU A 151 10.13 5.24 10.67
N ASN A 152 10.33 5.30 11.99
CA ASN A 152 9.47 4.61 12.94
C ASN A 152 8.05 5.19 12.95
N GLU A 153 7.92 6.51 12.83
CA GLU A 153 6.63 7.19 12.74
C GLU A 153 5.85 6.79 11.48
N ILE A 154 6.49 6.79 10.31
CA ILE A 154 5.89 6.33 9.05
C ILE A 154 5.38 4.89 9.19
N LYS A 155 6.20 3.99 9.78
CA LYS A 155 5.83 2.59 9.99
C LYS A 155 4.62 2.44 10.92
N GLU A 156 4.60 3.16 12.05
CA GLU A 156 3.48 3.08 12.99
C GLU A 156 2.20 3.68 12.40
N GLN A 157 2.29 4.80 11.68
CA GLN A 157 1.14 5.40 10.99
C GLN A 157 0.54 4.42 9.98
N MET A 158 1.37 3.78 9.15
CA MET A 158 0.90 2.75 8.20
C MET A 158 0.24 1.56 8.92
N LYS A 159 0.80 1.13 10.05
CA LYS A 159 0.22 0.04 10.86
C LYS A 159 -1.13 0.42 11.47
N ILE A 160 -1.26 1.64 11.98
CA ILE A 160 -2.53 2.17 12.51
C ILE A 160 -3.57 2.23 11.38
N LEU A 161 -3.20 2.80 10.24
CA LEU A 161 -4.07 2.90 9.06
C LEU A 161 -4.60 1.51 8.65
N ASN A 162 -3.71 0.52 8.54
CA ASN A 162 -4.10 -0.84 8.19
C ASN A 162 -5.04 -1.47 9.23
N ARG A 163 -4.75 -1.30 10.52
CA ARG A 163 -5.62 -1.80 11.59
C ARG A 163 -7.03 -1.18 11.55
N GLN A 164 -7.12 0.14 11.40
CA GLN A 164 -8.42 0.81 11.34
C GLN A 164 -9.19 0.42 10.08
N TRP A 165 -8.51 0.34 8.93
CA TRP A 165 -9.12 -0.13 7.70
C TRP A 165 -9.72 -1.54 7.82
N GLU A 166 -8.94 -2.49 8.34
CA GLU A 166 -9.43 -3.87 8.53
C GLU A 166 -10.57 -3.94 9.55
N SER A 167 -10.52 -3.13 10.62
CA SER A 167 -11.63 -3.04 11.57
C SER A 167 -12.90 -2.49 10.93
N LEU A 168 -12.81 -1.43 10.12
CA LEU A 168 -13.94 -0.84 9.41
C LEU A 168 -14.55 -1.87 8.44
N ARG A 169 -13.69 -2.55 7.66
CA ARG A 169 -14.10 -3.60 6.72
C ARG A 169 -14.80 -4.75 7.44
N SER A 170 -14.27 -5.21 8.57
CA SER A 170 -14.91 -6.28 9.37
C SER A 170 -16.29 -5.87 9.86
N LYS A 171 -16.42 -4.68 10.47
CA LYS A 171 -17.71 -4.16 10.95
C LYS A 171 -18.74 -4.05 9.82
N ALA A 172 -18.30 -3.59 8.64
CA ALA A 172 -19.18 -3.46 7.48
C ALA A 172 -19.68 -4.83 7.00
N LEU A 173 -18.80 -5.84 6.93
CA LEU A 173 -19.16 -7.20 6.54
C LEU A 173 -20.05 -7.92 7.57
N ASP A 174 -19.81 -7.69 8.86
CA ASP A 174 -20.63 -8.26 9.93
C ASP A 174 -22.09 -7.79 9.80
N ARG A 175 -22.32 -6.51 9.50
CA ARG A 175 -23.66 -5.95 9.29
C ARG A 175 -24.37 -6.54 8.07
N GLN A 176 -23.64 -6.91 7.02
CA GLN A 176 -24.22 -7.58 5.86
C GLN A 176 -24.64 -9.03 6.19
N SER A 177 -24.03 -9.64 7.20
CA SER A 177 -24.24 -11.05 7.58
C SER A 177 -25.32 -11.25 8.66
N THR A 178 -25.82 -10.17 9.25
CA THR A 178 -26.85 -10.16 10.32
C THR A 178 -28.11 -9.46 9.88
#